data_AF-A0A497FKR5-F1
#
_entry.id   AF-A0A497FKR5-F1
#
_cell.length_a   1.000
_cell.length_b   1.000
_cell.length_c   1.000
_cell.angle_alpha   90.00
_cell.angle_beta   90.00
_cell.angle_gamma   90.00
#
_symmetry.space_group_name_H-M   'P 1'
#
loop_
_entity.id
_entity.type
_entity.pdbx_description
1 polymer ?
#
loop_
_entity_poly.entity_id
_entity_poly.type
_entity_poly.pdbx_seq_one_letter_code
_entity_poly.pdbx_strand_id
1 'polypeptide(L)'
;MLSLVNTTVKLWKIWPKGLTAVFLLSLVFTLAGIVLAHIHPIFLPLLSTIAVYPQYLFFVVTRKFKKAVALILAWALLLTLLIIVFSYYMPETAAGIILNGEKYRKEMFEWIKTGQGPEGDPNLFLVPKIIEIIMFSLLSVLTLGFAALLLGAYLLNYMNYYVGILLLHAKPELSCFLTVALFSWPIYAIIRVVGYVSLGVALTWFSYNLLFNYFIKRTVKIKLGPLYSLTEVFAKKKRTIDVTSVKTLLLIAFTFIILDFILKATVANMIYQPILNSNVIIP
;
A
#
# COMPACT_ATOMS: atom_id res chain seq x y z
N MET A 1 11.15 27.18 5.59
CA MET A 1 11.62 25.88 5.02
C MET A 1 12.93 25.37 5.61
N LEU A 2 13.95 26.21 5.88
CA LEU A 2 15.15 25.79 6.66
C LEU A 2 14.78 25.17 8.02
N SER A 3 13.74 25.68 8.68
CA SER A 3 13.14 25.08 9.89
C SER A 3 12.58 23.66 9.64
N LEU A 4 11.77 23.45 8.59
CA LEU A 4 11.22 22.14 8.22
C LEU A 4 12.30 21.10 7.86
N VAL A 5 13.34 21.51 7.13
CA VAL A 5 14.49 20.64 6.82
C VAL A 5 15.31 20.32 8.07
N ASN A 6 15.51 21.29 8.97
CA ASN A 6 16.15 21.02 10.26
C ASN A 6 15.30 20.11 11.16
N THR A 7 13.99 20.27 11.16
CA THR A 7 13.06 19.43 11.92
C THR A 7 13.03 18.00 11.37
N THR A 8 12.98 17.81 10.05
CA THR A 8 13.06 16.46 9.45
C THR A 8 14.42 15.80 9.68
N VAL A 9 15.52 16.57 9.66
CA VAL A 9 16.85 16.05 10.01
C VAL A 9 16.94 15.69 11.50
N LYS A 10 16.34 16.47 12.40
CA LYS A 10 16.27 16.14 13.84
C LYS A 10 15.41 14.89 14.09
N LEU A 11 14.21 14.81 13.49
CA LEU A 11 13.34 13.64 13.58
C LEU A 11 14.02 12.39 13.01
N TRP A 12 14.73 12.51 11.89
CA TRP A 12 15.51 11.41 11.31
C TRP A 12 16.65 10.92 12.22
N LYS A 13 17.28 11.81 13.00
CA LYS A 13 18.32 11.40 13.95
C LYS A 13 17.75 10.52 15.08
N ILE A 14 16.51 10.78 15.48
CA ILE A 14 15.82 10.10 16.60
C ILE A 14 15.05 8.86 16.10
N TRP A 15 14.64 8.84 14.82
CA TRP A 15 13.86 7.74 14.26
C TRP A 15 14.60 6.40 14.36
N PRO A 16 13.93 5.30 14.77
CA PRO A 16 14.53 3.99 14.81
C PRO A 16 15.09 3.60 13.44
N LYS A 17 16.36 3.20 13.41
CA LYS A 17 17.07 2.82 12.19
C LYS A 17 17.15 1.30 12.11
N GLY A 18 17.07 0.81 10.88
CA GLY A 18 17.13 -0.62 10.60
C GLY A 18 15.75 -1.26 10.55
N LEU A 19 15.70 -2.43 9.92
CA LEU A 19 14.45 -3.10 9.60
C LEU A 19 13.70 -3.52 10.87
N THR A 20 14.40 -4.12 11.84
CA THR A 20 13.82 -4.60 13.10
C THR A 20 13.18 -3.48 13.93
N ALA A 21 13.87 -2.35 14.08
CA ALA A 21 13.40 -1.23 14.87
C ALA A 21 12.16 -0.57 14.24
N VAL A 22 12.10 -0.47 12.90
CA VAL A 22 10.91 0.01 12.20
C VAL A 22 9.75 -0.97 12.32
N PHE A 23 9.98 -2.27 12.30
CA PHE A 23 8.92 -3.26 12.51
C PHE A 23 8.32 -3.19 13.90
N LEU A 24 9.16 -3.09 14.94
CA LEU A 24 8.68 -2.90 16.32
C LEU A 24 7.87 -1.60 16.44
N LEU A 25 8.35 -0.52 15.82
CA LEU A 25 7.61 0.74 15.77
C LEU A 25 6.28 0.58 15.05
N SER A 26 6.25 -0.10 13.89
CA SER A 26 5.03 -0.38 13.13
C SER A 26 4.04 -1.22 13.93
N LEU A 27 4.50 -2.21 14.69
CA LEU A 27 3.67 -2.98 15.61
C LEU A 27 3.02 -2.06 16.65
N VAL A 28 3.84 -1.28 17.37
CA VAL A 28 3.35 -0.37 18.43
C VAL A 28 2.37 0.66 17.87
N PHE A 29 2.68 1.28 16.72
CA PHE A 29 1.84 2.30 16.10
C PHE A 29 0.55 1.72 15.52
N THR A 30 0.57 0.48 15.04
CA THR A 30 -0.65 -0.19 14.58
C THR A 30 -1.56 -0.52 15.76
N LEU A 31 -1.01 -1.03 16.87
CA LEU A 31 -1.76 -1.27 18.11
C LEU A 31 -2.33 0.04 18.69
N ALA A 32 -1.52 1.10 18.74
CA ALA A 32 -1.99 2.43 19.12
C ALA A 32 -3.06 2.96 18.15
N GLY A 33 -2.92 2.67 16.85
CA GLY A 33 -3.91 2.94 15.81
C GLY A 33 -5.24 2.26 16.07
N ILE A 34 -5.25 0.99 16.48
CA ILE A 34 -6.47 0.25 16.86
C ILE A 34 -7.15 0.92 18.06
N VAL A 35 -6.38 1.27 19.09
CA VAL A 35 -6.93 1.95 20.28
C VAL A 35 -7.51 3.32 19.90
N LEU A 36 -6.77 4.15 19.17
CA LEU A 36 -7.21 5.49 18.80
C LEU A 36 -8.29 5.51 17.72
N ALA A 37 -8.47 4.41 16.97
CA ALA A 37 -9.53 4.31 15.97
C ALA A 37 -10.94 4.33 16.59
N HIS A 38 -11.07 4.08 17.90
CA HIS A 38 -12.31 4.32 18.66
C HIS A 38 -12.69 5.81 18.70
N ILE A 39 -11.72 6.72 18.58
CA ILE A 39 -11.97 8.17 18.48
C ILE A 39 -12.28 8.53 17.03
N HIS A 40 -11.43 8.12 16.09
CA HIS A 40 -11.68 8.29 14.67
C HIS A 40 -11.01 7.18 13.85
N PRO A 41 -11.75 6.44 13.01
CA PRO A 41 -11.24 5.28 12.26
C PRO A 41 -9.99 5.53 11.42
N ILE A 42 -9.79 6.77 10.94
CA ILE A 42 -8.61 7.17 10.17
C ILE A 42 -7.28 6.97 10.91
N PHE A 43 -7.27 6.95 12.24
CA PHE A 43 -6.04 6.82 13.02
C PHE A 43 -5.34 5.48 12.79
N LEU A 44 -6.09 4.42 12.49
CA LEU A 44 -5.54 3.10 12.20
C LEU A 44 -4.65 3.08 10.95
N PRO A 45 -5.15 3.43 9.74
CA PRO A 45 -4.29 3.52 8.56
C PRO A 45 -3.26 4.65 8.68
N LEU A 46 -3.56 5.74 9.39
CA LEU A 46 -2.64 6.87 9.52
C LEU A 46 -1.41 6.55 10.37
N LEU A 47 -1.58 6.01 11.58
CA LEU A 47 -0.46 5.71 12.47
C LEU A 47 0.42 4.58 11.93
N SER A 48 -0.20 3.53 11.38
CA SER A 48 0.53 2.46 10.68
C SER A 48 1.39 2.99 9.53
N THR A 49 0.88 3.97 8.77
CA THR A 49 1.64 4.64 7.69
C THR A 49 2.77 5.53 8.23
N ILE A 50 2.51 6.34 9.25
CA ILE A 50 3.51 7.22 9.88
C ILE A 50 4.71 6.41 10.39
N ALA A 51 4.48 5.20 10.92
CA ALA A 51 5.53 4.36 11.46
C ALA A 51 6.57 3.91 10.40
N VAL A 52 6.14 3.63 9.17
CA VAL A 52 7.02 3.12 8.11
C VAL A 52 7.54 4.23 7.18
N TYR A 53 6.80 5.33 7.04
CA TYR A 53 7.04 6.35 6.01
C TYR A 53 8.43 6.99 6.06
N PRO A 54 8.98 7.44 7.21
CA PRO A 54 10.29 8.10 7.22
C PRO A 54 11.41 7.21 6.70
N GLN A 55 11.44 5.93 7.11
CA GLN A 55 12.44 4.97 6.65
C GLN A 55 12.25 4.62 5.17
N TYR A 56 11.00 4.49 4.73
CA TYR A 56 10.66 4.31 3.32
C TYR A 56 11.21 5.45 2.46
N LEU A 57 10.88 6.70 2.81
CA LEU A 57 11.31 7.88 2.06
C LEU A 57 12.84 7.98 2.04
N PHE A 58 13.51 7.70 3.16
CA PHE A 58 14.97 7.66 3.21
C PHE A 58 15.56 6.62 2.24
N PHE A 59 15.01 5.40 2.17
CA PHE A 59 15.49 4.41 1.20
C PHE A 59 15.25 4.83 -0.25
N VAL A 60 14.13 5.49 -0.55
CA VAL A 60 13.87 6.03 -1.89
C VAL A 60 14.87 7.12 -2.25
N VAL A 61 15.06 8.11 -1.37
CA VAL A 61 15.98 9.24 -1.60
C VAL A 61 17.44 8.78 -1.70
N THR A 62 17.84 7.76 -0.94
CA THR A 62 19.18 7.16 -1.02
C THR A 62 19.35 6.12 -2.13
N ARG A 63 18.37 6.01 -3.06
CA ARG A 63 18.36 5.07 -4.20
C ARG A 63 18.45 3.59 -3.81
N LYS A 64 18.11 3.24 -2.57
CA LYS A 64 18.07 1.87 -2.05
C LYS A 64 16.70 1.23 -2.34
N PHE A 65 16.28 1.21 -3.61
CA PHE A 65 14.93 0.84 -4.02
C PHE A 65 14.50 -0.56 -3.58
N LYS A 66 15.40 -1.56 -3.71
CA LYS A 66 15.14 -2.93 -3.23
C LYS A 66 14.80 -2.99 -1.74
N LYS A 67 15.49 -2.18 -0.93
CA LYS A 67 15.21 -2.08 0.52
C LYS A 67 13.90 -1.36 0.81
N ALA A 68 13.54 -0.34 0.02
CA ALA A 68 12.25 0.32 0.13
C ALA A 68 11.09 -0.64 -0.18
N VAL A 69 11.18 -1.42 -1.27
CA VAL A 69 10.19 -2.43 -1.63
C VAL A 69 10.10 -3.50 -0.54
N ALA A 70 11.23 -4.09 -0.12
CA ALA A 70 11.24 -5.11 0.93
C ALA A 70 10.65 -4.60 2.26
N LEU A 71 10.96 -3.36 2.64
CA LEU A 71 10.41 -2.75 3.85
C LEU A 71 8.88 -2.63 3.77
N ILE A 72 8.34 -2.09 2.67
CA ILE A 72 6.88 -1.91 2.54
C ILE A 72 6.16 -3.25 2.42
N LEU A 73 6.71 -4.23 1.70
CA LEU A 73 6.11 -5.56 1.62
C LEU A 73 6.04 -6.24 2.98
N ALA A 74 7.11 -6.14 3.75
CA ALA A 74 7.16 -6.80 5.04
C ALA A 74 6.37 -6.03 6.11
N TRP A 75 6.26 -4.70 5.99
CA TRP A 75 5.27 -3.91 6.74
C TRP A 75 3.83 -4.28 6.37
N ALA A 76 3.51 -4.46 5.10
CA ALA A 76 2.18 -4.88 4.64
C ALA A 76 1.84 -6.28 5.20
N LEU A 77 2.79 -7.21 5.21
CA LEU A 77 2.61 -8.53 5.82
C LEU A 77 2.34 -8.43 7.33
N LEU A 78 3.11 -7.62 8.05
CA LEU A 78 2.90 -7.38 9.48
C LEU A 78 1.49 -6.80 9.74
N LEU A 79 1.10 -5.77 8.98
CA LEU A 79 -0.22 -5.15 9.09
C LEU A 79 -1.33 -6.18 8.80
N THR A 80 -1.15 -7.00 7.77
CA THR A 80 -2.05 -8.11 7.44
C THR A 80 -2.25 -9.06 8.60
N LEU A 81 -1.18 -9.55 9.22
CA LEU A 81 -1.27 -10.47 10.36
C LEU A 81 -1.98 -9.80 11.55
N LEU A 82 -1.63 -8.56 11.88
CA LEU A 82 -2.24 -7.85 13.01
C LEU A 82 -3.73 -7.62 12.83
N ILE A 83 -4.15 -7.16 11.64
CA ILE A 83 -5.56 -6.87 11.39
C ILE A 83 -6.39 -8.15 11.28
N ILE A 84 -5.86 -9.23 10.68
CA ILE A 84 -6.54 -10.54 10.66
C ILE A 84 -6.75 -11.05 12.09
N VAL A 85 -5.70 -11.08 12.91
CA VAL A 85 -5.76 -11.55 14.30
C VAL A 85 -6.75 -10.69 15.10
N PHE A 86 -6.65 -9.37 14.99
CA PHE A 86 -7.57 -8.45 15.67
C PHE A 86 -9.02 -8.68 15.24
N SER A 87 -9.29 -8.80 13.95
CA SER A 87 -10.65 -8.99 13.42
C SER A 87 -11.23 -10.36 13.75
N TYR A 88 -10.37 -11.39 13.88
CA TYR A 88 -10.78 -12.72 14.33
C TYR A 88 -11.17 -12.74 15.80
N TYR A 89 -10.41 -12.09 16.70
CA TYR A 89 -10.70 -12.10 18.13
C TYR A 89 -11.72 -11.04 18.57
N MET A 90 -11.83 -9.92 17.86
CA MET A 90 -12.71 -8.80 18.20
C MET A 90 -13.55 -8.33 16.99
N PRO A 91 -14.39 -9.20 16.40
CA PRO A 91 -15.08 -8.93 15.14
C PRO A 91 -16.01 -7.70 15.21
N GLU A 92 -16.79 -7.56 16.29
CA GLU A 92 -17.72 -6.44 16.47
C GLU A 92 -17.00 -5.10 16.60
N THR A 93 -15.91 -5.06 17.37
CA THR A 93 -15.07 -3.87 17.49
C THR A 93 -14.41 -3.52 16.16
N ALA A 94 -13.88 -4.53 15.47
CA ALA A 94 -13.25 -4.36 14.17
C ALA A 94 -14.21 -3.80 13.11
N ALA A 95 -15.48 -4.24 13.12
CA ALA A 95 -16.53 -3.70 12.25
C ALA A 95 -16.74 -2.19 12.42
N GLY A 96 -16.65 -1.69 13.65
CA GLY A 96 -16.86 -0.27 13.97
C GLY A 96 -15.66 0.63 13.66
N ILE A 97 -14.43 0.10 13.71
CA ILE A 97 -13.22 0.91 13.57
C ILE A 97 -12.51 0.76 12.22
N ILE A 98 -12.79 -0.30 11.45
CA ILE A 98 -12.20 -0.53 10.13
C ILE A 98 -13.10 0.08 9.06
N LEU A 99 -12.65 1.20 8.51
CA LEU A 99 -13.36 1.91 7.44
C LEU A 99 -13.65 1.00 6.25
N ASN A 100 -14.88 1.03 5.74
CA ASN A 100 -15.38 0.17 4.66
C ASN A 100 -15.31 -1.35 4.91
N GLY A 101 -14.89 -1.81 6.10
CA GLY A 101 -14.79 -3.22 6.47
C GLY A 101 -16.08 -3.98 6.22
N GLU A 102 -17.17 -3.53 6.84
CA GLU A 102 -18.49 -4.19 6.73
C GLU A 102 -19.06 -4.22 5.31
N LYS A 103 -18.90 -3.12 4.57
CA LYS A 103 -19.36 -3.05 3.18
C LYS A 103 -18.61 -4.09 2.33
N TYR A 104 -17.28 -4.10 2.41
CA TYR A 104 -16.45 -5.03 1.67
C TYR A 104 -16.71 -6.49 2.09
N ARG A 105 -16.88 -6.74 3.39
CA ARG A 105 -17.25 -8.07 3.91
C ARG A 105 -18.53 -8.57 3.25
N LYS A 106 -19.60 -7.78 3.24
CA LYS A 106 -20.89 -8.18 2.65
C LYS A 106 -20.74 -8.51 1.16
N GLU A 107 -20.08 -7.65 0.40
CA GLU A 107 -19.80 -7.88 -1.03
C GLU A 107 -19.05 -9.19 -1.26
N MET A 108 -18.03 -9.48 -0.44
CA MET A 108 -17.23 -10.70 -0.57
C MET A 108 -18.01 -11.97 -0.19
N PHE A 109 -18.83 -11.94 0.86
CA PHE A 109 -19.65 -13.08 1.24
C PHE A 109 -20.76 -13.35 0.22
N GLU A 110 -21.36 -12.31 -0.37
CA GLU A 110 -22.30 -12.45 -1.49
C GLU A 110 -21.63 -13.07 -2.71
N TRP A 111 -20.40 -12.65 -3.04
CA TRP A 111 -19.61 -13.25 -4.11
C TRP A 111 -19.26 -14.71 -3.80
N ILE A 112 -18.84 -15.05 -2.58
CA ILE A 112 -18.60 -16.45 -2.19
C ILE A 112 -19.88 -17.28 -2.35
N LYS A 113 -21.04 -16.72 -1.99
CA LYS A 113 -22.33 -17.42 -2.09
C LYS A 113 -22.78 -17.66 -3.53
N THR A 114 -22.61 -16.68 -4.40
CA THR A 114 -23.28 -16.64 -5.72
C THR A 114 -22.34 -16.72 -6.92
N GLY A 115 -21.05 -16.41 -6.75
CA GLY A 115 -20.11 -16.18 -7.83
C GLY A 115 -20.32 -14.86 -8.59
N GLN A 116 -21.32 -14.07 -8.20
CA GLN A 116 -21.61 -12.78 -8.83
C GLN A 116 -20.98 -11.63 -8.03
N GLY A 117 -20.54 -10.58 -8.73
CA GLY A 117 -20.00 -9.37 -8.13
C GLY A 117 -18.64 -8.95 -8.68
N PRO A 118 -18.04 -7.89 -8.10
CA PRO A 118 -16.79 -7.29 -8.60
C PRO A 118 -15.55 -8.20 -8.47
N GLU A 119 -15.64 -9.35 -7.81
CA GLU A 119 -14.51 -10.28 -7.78
C GLU A 119 -14.44 -11.15 -9.04
N GLY A 120 -15.57 -11.45 -9.68
CA GLY A 120 -15.64 -12.37 -10.81
C GLY A 120 -15.97 -11.73 -12.16
N ASP A 121 -16.53 -10.51 -12.19
CA ASP A 121 -16.96 -9.85 -13.43
C ASP A 121 -16.03 -8.68 -13.83
N PRO A 122 -15.27 -8.81 -14.94
CA PRO A 122 -14.41 -7.74 -15.47
C PRO A 122 -15.10 -6.39 -15.64
N ASN A 123 -16.38 -6.37 -16.05
CA ASN A 123 -17.09 -5.13 -16.30
C ASN A 123 -17.34 -4.35 -14.99
N LEU A 124 -17.50 -5.07 -13.88
CA LEU A 124 -17.76 -4.47 -12.57
C LEU A 124 -16.48 -3.99 -11.88
N PHE A 125 -15.33 -4.65 -12.12
CA PHE A 125 -14.10 -4.32 -11.37
C PHE A 125 -13.07 -3.51 -12.14
N LEU A 126 -13.08 -3.53 -13.47
CA LEU A 126 -12.04 -2.91 -14.28
C LEU A 126 -12.03 -1.38 -14.13
N VAL A 127 -13.19 -0.73 -14.22
CA VAL A 127 -13.30 0.73 -14.09
C VAL A 127 -12.88 1.21 -12.70
N PRO A 128 -13.42 0.66 -11.58
CA PRO A 128 -12.95 1.03 -10.25
C PRO A 128 -11.44 0.84 -10.06
N LYS A 129 -10.85 -0.24 -10.59
CA LYS A 129 -9.40 -0.47 -10.47
C LYS A 129 -8.56 0.49 -11.27
N ILE A 130 -8.99 0.89 -12.46
CA ILE A 130 -8.29 1.94 -13.21
C ILE A 130 -8.31 3.25 -12.42
N ILE A 131 -9.47 3.62 -11.84
CA ILE A 131 -9.59 4.82 -11.00
C ILE A 131 -8.65 4.72 -9.79
N GLU A 132 -8.60 3.58 -9.10
CA GLU A 132 -7.68 3.36 -7.99
C GLU A 132 -6.21 3.49 -8.39
N ILE A 133 -5.79 2.91 -9.53
CA ILE A 133 -4.41 3.04 -10.03
C ILE A 133 -4.07 4.49 -10.31
N ILE A 134 -4.99 5.24 -10.94
CA ILE A 134 -4.81 6.67 -11.24
C ILE A 134 -4.72 7.46 -9.94
N MET A 135 -5.64 7.26 -9.01
CA MET A 135 -5.65 7.92 -7.70
C MET A 135 -4.38 7.61 -6.92
N PHE A 136 -3.99 6.35 -6.83
CA PHE A 136 -2.75 5.93 -6.19
C PHE A 136 -1.53 6.62 -6.82
N SER A 137 -1.48 6.68 -8.15
CA SER A 137 -0.38 7.29 -8.88
C SER A 137 -0.30 8.81 -8.64
N LEU A 138 -1.44 9.50 -8.71
CA LEU A 138 -1.53 10.93 -8.42
C LEU A 138 -1.14 11.25 -6.98
N LEU A 139 -1.70 10.51 -6.01
CA LEU A 139 -1.37 10.68 -4.59
C LEU A 139 0.11 10.40 -4.34
N SER A 140 0.69 9.38 -4.97
CA SER A 140 2.12 9.08 -4.85
C SER A 140 2.97 10.23 -5.33
N VAL A 141 2.64 10.82 -6.49
CA VAL A 141 3.38 11.95 -7.05
C VAL A 141 3.20 13.22 -6.20
N LEU A 142 1.98 13.53 -5.77
CA LEU A 142 1.69 14.79 -5.05
C LEU A 142 2.22 14.81 -3.62
N THR A 143 2.37 13.65 -2.97
CA THR A 143 2.68 13.56 -1.54
C THR A 143 3.99 12.86 -1.22
N LEU A 144 4.89 12.72 -2.21
CA LEU A 144 6.12 11.94 -2.06
C LEU A 144 5.83 10.53 -1.49
N GLY A 145 4.79 9.89 -2.02
CA GLY A 145 4.37 8.54 -1.63
C GLY A 145 3.55 8.42 -0.34
N PHE A 146 3.41 9.47 0.47
CA PHE A 146 2.75 9.36 1.79
C PHE A 146 1.28 8.96 1.67
N ALA A 147 0.49 9.70 0.89
CA ALA A 147 -0.93 9.43 0.74
C ALA A 147 -1.20 8.14 -0.06
N ALA A 148 -0.27 7.72 -0.93
CA ALA A 148 -0.35 6.43 -1.60
C ALA A 148 -0.16 5.27 -0.61
N LEU A 149 0.78 5.38 0.35
CA LEU A 149 0.92 4.42 1.43
C LEU A 149 -0.27 4.42 2.38
N LEU A 150 -0.84 5.60 2.68
CA LEU A 150 -2.06 5.71 3.48
C LEU A 150 -3.25 5.01 2.81
N LEU A 151 -3.42 5.21 1.50
CA LEU A 151 -4.42 4.50 0.72
C LEU A 151 -4.15 2.99 0.75
N GLY A 152 -2.90 2.56 0.62
CA GLY A 152 -2.51 1.16 0.75
C GLY A 152 -2.87 0.55 2.12
N ALA A 153 -2.58 1.27 3.21
CA ALA A 153 -2.95 0.85 4.56
C ALA A 153 -4.48 0.72 4.71
N TYR A 154 -5.21 1.72 4.21
CA TYR A 154 -6.67 1.72 4.19
C TYR A 154 -7.23 0.49 3.45
N LEU A 155 -6.73 0.21 2.23
CA LEU A 155 -7.14 -0.94 1.43
C LEU A 155 -6.84 -2.27 2.14
N LEU A 156 -5.63 -2.40 2.68
CA LEU A 156 -5.22 -3.61 3.41
C LEU A 156 -6.08 -3.83 4.66
N ASN A 157 -6.42 -2.79 5.41
CA ASN A 157 -7.18 -2.95 6.65
C ASN A 157 -8.55 -3.59 6.41
N TYR A 158 -9.35 -3.07 5.47
CA TYR A 158 -10.68 -3.65 5.25
C TYR A 158 -10.62 -5.01 4.53
N MET A 159 -9.61 -5.26 3.69
CA MET A 159 -9.42 -6.56 3.07
C MET A 159 -9.08 -7.61 4.14
N ASN A 160 -8.18 -7.28 5.07
CA ASN A 160 -7.80 -8.15 6.18
C ASN A 160 -8.90 -8.32 7.22
N TYR A 161 -9.76 -7.31 7.40
CA TYR A 161 -10.97 -7.45 8.18
C TYR A 161 -11.85 -8.58 7.65
N TYR A 162 -12.17 -8.53 6.36
CA TYR A 162 -12.92 -9.60 5.69
C TYR A 162 -12.27 -10.97 5.92
N VAL A 163 -10.94 -11.08 5.76
CA VAL A 163 -10.23 -12.36 5.96
C VAL A 163 -10.35 -12.85 7.39
N GLY A 164 -10.20 -11.98 8.39
CA GLY A 164 -10.40 -12.35 9.80
C GLY A 164 -11.80 -12.86 10.09
N ILE A 165 -12.83 -12.21 9.52
CA ILE A 165 -14.22 -12.67 9.65
C ILE A 165 -14.47 -13.96 8.87
N LEU A 166 -13.88 -14.12 7.70
CA LEU A 166 -14.01 -15.33 6.89
C LEU A 166 -13.47 -16.56 7.63
N LEU A 167 -12.36 -16.41 8.34
CA LEU A 167 -11.78 -17.47 9.19
C LEU A 167 -12.71 -17.88 10.35
N LEU A 168 -13.47 -16.94 10.93
CA LEU A 168 -14.48 -17.25 11.94
C LEU A 168 -15.64 -18.08 11.39
N HIS A 169 -15.93 -17.93 10.10
CA HIS A 169 -16.99 -18.66 9.41
C HIS A 169 -16.49 -19.93 8.73
N ALA A 170 -15.22 -20.32 8.89
CA ALA A 170 -14.74 -21.60 8.39
C ALA A 170 -15.49 -22.75 9.07
N LYS A 171 -15.75 -23.83 8.32
CA LYS A 171 -16.34 -25.05 8.89
C LYS A 171 -15.46 -25.62 10.02
N PRO A 172 -16.03 -26.37 11.00
CA PRO A 172 -15.31 -26.82 12.20
C PRO A 172 -14.08 -27.71 11.93
N GLU A 173 -13.96 -28.26 10.72
CA GLU A 173 -12.85 -29.11 10.32
C GLU A 173 -11.56 -28.32 10.16
N LEU A 174 -10.46 -28.82 10.72
CA LEU A 174 -9.14 -28.17 10.62
C LEU A 174 -8.68 -28.02 9.15
N SER A 175 -9.00 -29.00 8.30
CA SER A 175 -8.76 -28.95 6.85
C SER A 175 -9.49 -27.78 6.19
N CYS A 176 -10.75 -27.52 6.55
CA CYS A 176 -11.51 -26.38 6.07
C CYS A 176 -10.90 -25.07 6.55
N PHE A 177 -10.54 -24.97 7.83
CA PHE A 177 -9.88 -23.77 8.38
C PHE A 177 -8.58 -23.43 7.63
N LEU A 178 -7.71 -24.43 7.41
CA LEU A 178 -6.45 -24.24 6.68
C LEU A 178 -6.68 -23.86 5.21
N THR A 179 -7.67 -24.49 4.57
CA THR A 179 -8.07 -24.14 3.19
C THR A 179 -8.54 -22.69 3.13
N VAL A 180 -9.43 -22.27 4.02
CA VAL A 180 -9.92 -20.87 4.07
C VAL A 180 -8.76 -19.93 4.35
N ALA A 181 -7.86 -20.23 5.29
CA ALA A 181 -6.69 -19.40 5.56
C ALA A 181 -5.81 -19.19 4.32
N LEU A 182 -5.55 -20.26 3.55
CA LEU A 182 -4.71 -20.19 2.36
C LEU A 182 -5.41 -19.48 1.17
N PHE A 183 -6.70 -19.72 0.99
CA PHE A 183 -7.47 -19.19 -0.15
C PHE A 183 -8.17 -17.84 0.14
N SER A 184 -8.15 -17.37 1.38
CA SER A 184 -8.68 -16.06 1.79
C SER A 184 -7.94 -14.88 1.15
N TRP A 185 -6.66 -15.07 0.84
CA TRP A 185 -5.82 -14.13 0.09
C TRP A 185 -5.53 -14.67 -1.30
N PRO A 186 -6.29 -14.25 -2.33
CA PRO A 186 -6.07 -14.72 -3.68
C PRO A 186 -4.71 -14.31 -4.22
N ILE A 187 -4.10 -15.18 -5.03
CA ILE A 187 -2.76 -14.96 -5.60
C ILE A 187 -2.70 -13.66 -6.41
N TYR A 188 -3.79 -13.33 -7.12
CA TYR A 188 -3.91 -12.10 -7.88
C TYR A 188 -3.85 -10.84 -6.98
N ALA A 189 -4.46 -10.89 -5.79
CA ALA A 189 -4.36 -9.81 -4.82
C ALA A 189 -2.93 -9.66 -4.26
N ILE A 190 -2.22 -10.77 -4.04
CA ILE A 190 -0.83 -10.75 -3.53
C ILE A 190 0.11 -10.12 -4.57
N ILE A 191 0.04 -10.56 -5.83
CA ILE A 191 0.88 -9.97 -6.90
C ILE A 191 0.52 -8.50 -7.13
N ARG A 192 -0.77 -8.12 -6.98
CA ARG A 192 -1.20 -6.72 -7.04
C ARG A 192 -0.48 -5.89 -5.99
N VAL A 193 -0.42 -6.33 -4.72
CA VAL A 193 0.31 -5.60 -3.66
C VAL A 193 1.76 -5.36 -4.07
N VAL A 194 2.45 -6.38 -4.58
CA VAL A 194 3.84 -6.24 -5.06
C VAL A 194 3.95 -5.24 -6.22
N GLY A 195 2.98 -5.25 -7.14
CA GLY A 195 2.89 -4.30 -8.24
C GLY A 195 2.73 -2.85 -7.76
N TYR A 196 1.77 -2.59 -6.86
CA TYR A 196 1.52 -1.26 -6.30
C TYR A 196 2.70 -0.74 -5.45
N VAL A 197 3.36 -1.60 -4.68
CA VAL A 197 4.55 -1.20 -3.92
C VAL A 197 5.69 -0.79 -4.85
N SER A 198 5.92 -1.56 -5.92
CA SER A 198 6.95 -1.25 -6.93
C SER A 198 6.62 0.06 -7.66
N LEU A 199 5.36 0.27 -8.02
CA LEU A 199 4.87 1.50 -8.63
C LEU A 199 5.07 2.70 -7.68
N GLY A 200 4.66 2.56 -6.42
CA GLY A 200 4.76 3.61 -5.41
C GLY A 200 6.21 4.04 -5.16
N VAL A 201 7.15 3.11 -5.09
CA VAL A 201 8.60 3.42 -4.99
C VAL A 201 9.07 4.20 -6.20
N ALA A 202 8.71 3.77 -7.42
CA ALA A 202 9.11 4.43 -8.64
C ALA A 202 8.53 5.85 -8.77
N LEU A 203 7.25 6.04 -8.46
CA LEU A 203 6.56 7.32 -8.50
C LEU A 203 7.02 8.28 -7.40
N THR A 204 7.35 7.76 -6.22
CA THR A 204 7.95 8.58 -5.14
C THR A 204 9.33 9.08 -5.54
N TRP A 205 10.16 8.23 -6.16
CA TRP A 205 11.45 8.64 -6.73
C TRP A 205 11.27 9.70 -7.83
N PHE A 206 10.31 9.49 -8.72
CA PHE A 206 9.97 10.45 -9.77
C PHE A 206 9.57 11.81 -9.18
N SER A 207 8.65 11.82 -8.21
CA SER A 207 8.21 13.02 -7.49
C SER A 207 9.35 13.73 -6.79
N TYR A 208 10.21 12.99 -6.08
CA TYR A 208 11.38 13.54 -5.43
C TYR A 208 12.31 14.25 -6.41
N ASN A 209 12.62 13.64 -7.57
CA ASN A 209 13.44 14.29 -8.58
C ASN A 209 12.76 15.51 -9.20
N LEU A 210 11.45 15.46 -9.45
CA LEU A 210 10.69 16.59 -9.97
C LEU A 210 10.76 17.78 -9.01
N LEU A 211 10.47 17.55 -7.73
CA LEU A 211 10.53 18.56 -6.67
C LEU A 211 11.95 19.08 -6.49
N PHE A 212 12.95 18.21 -6.39
CA PHE A 212 14.35 18.61 -6.23
C PHE A 212 14.83 19.47 -7.41
N ASN A 213 14.52 19.07 -8.64
CA ASN A 213 14.87 19.84 -9.84
C ASN A 213 14.16 21.19 -9.90
N TYR A 214 12.87 21.25 -9.52
CA TYR A 214 12.13 22.50 -9.45
C TYR A 214 12.70 23.46 -8.40
N PHE A 215 12.99 22.97 -7.19
CA PHE A 215 13.53 23.77 -6.09
C PHE A 215 14.96 24.25 -6.37
N ILE A 216 15.83 23.39 -6.92
CA ILE A 216 17.19 23.80 -7.33
C ILE A 216 17.11 24.88 -8.40
N LYS A 217 16.30 24.70 -9.46
CA LYS A 217 16.12 25.74 -10.50
C LYS A 217 15.65 27.06 -9.90
N ARG A 218 14.65 27.04 -9.01
CA ARG A 218 14.14 28.26 -8.36
C ARG A 218 15.20 28.93 -7.49
N THR A 219 15.91 28.17 -6.67
CA THR A 219 16.91 28.71 -5.73
C THR A 219 18.15 29.23 -6.46
N VAL A 220 18.63 28.51 -7.47
CA VAL A 220 19.76 28.91 -8.32
C VAL A 220 19.39 30.14 -9.14
N LYS A 221 18.17 30.22 -9.71
CA LYS A 221 17.68 31.42 -10.43
C LYS A 221 17.61 32.65 -9.51
N ILE A 222 17.10 32.49 -8.28
CA ILE A 222 17.03 33.58 -7.30
C ILE A 222 18.45 34.05 -6.88
N LYS A 223 19.41 33.12 -6.75
CA LYS A 223 20.75 33.44 -6.25
C LYS A 223 21.73 33.93 -7.33
N LEU A 224 21.56 33.53 -8.60
CA LEU A 224 22.45 33.87 -9.72
C LEU A 224 21.92 34.96 -10.66
N GLY A 225 20.63 35.34 -10.58
CA GLY A 225 20.07 36.43 -11.38
C GLY A 225 20.41 36.29 -12.89
N PRO A 226 20.96 37.32 -13.56
CA PRO A 226 21.27 37.28 -14.99
C PRO A 226 22.39 36.29 -15.38
N LEU A 227 23.24 35.84 -14.43
CA LEU A 227 24.26 34.81 -14.66
C LEU A 227 23.66 33.39 -14.79
N TYR A 228 22.38 33.22 -14.48
CA TYR A 228 21.69 31.93 -14.62
C TYR A 228 21.71 31.42 -16.08
N SER A 229 21.62 32.30 -17.08
CA SER A 229 21.61 31.91 -18.51
C SER A 229 22.91 31.22 -18.95
N LEU A 230 24.05 31.67 -18.42
CA LEU A 230 25.37 31.08 -18.67
C LEU A 230 25.53 29.72 -17.99
N THR A 231 24.98 29.58 -16.77
CA THR A 231 24.99 28.30 -16.05
C THR A 231 24.03 27.26 -16.66
N GLU A 232 22.96 27.67 -17.35
CA GLU A 232 22.04 26.74 -18.03
C GLU A 232 22.69 25.94 -19.16
N VAL A 233 23.68 26.54 -19.85
CA VAL A 233 24.43 25.87 -20.92
C VAL A 233 25.28 24.73 -20.35
N PHE A 234 25.87 24.91 -19.17
CA PHE A 234 26.61 23.85 -18.47
C PHE A 234 25.70 22.83 -17.76
N ALA A 235 24.58 23.28 -17.19
CA ALA A 235 23.60 22.41 -16.52
C ALA A 235 22.77 21.54 -17.48
N LYS A 236 22.80 21.82 -18.79
CA LYS A 236 22.14 21.02 -19.83
C LYS A 236 22.57 19.54 -19.82
N LYS A 237 23.75 19.22 -19.29
CA LYS A 237 24.34 17.87 -19.34
C LYS A 237 23.75 16.85 -18.34
N LYS A 238 22.89 17.26 -17.40
CA LYS A 238 22.30 16.37 -16.37
C LYS A 238 20.76 16.45 -16.30
N ARG A 239 20.12 16.75 -17.44
CA ARG A 239 18.73 17.25 -17.52
C ARG A 239 17.61 16.21 -17.55
N THR A 240 17.88 14.91 -17.62
CA THR A 240 16.82 13.92 -17.77
C THR A 240 16.40 13.37 -16.41
N ILE A 241 15.09 13.34 -16.17
CA ILE A 241 14.49 12.54 -15.11
C ILE A 241 15.07 11.13 -15.27
N ASP A 242 15.84 10.66 -14.28
CA ASP A 242 16.48 9.35 -14.34
C ASP A 242 15.45 8.25 -14.06
N VAL A 243 14.72 7.90 -15.13
CA VAL A 243 13.77 6.77 -15.16
C VAL A 243 14.52 5.44 -15.24
N THR A 244 15.75 5.44 -15.77
CA THR A 244 16.60 4.24 -15.87
C THR A 244 16.82 3.59 -14.51
N SER A 245 17.04 4.41 -13.48
CA SER A 245 17.18 3.97 -12.08
C SER A 245 15.98 3.18 -11.54
N VAL A 246 14.77 3.37 -12.07
CA VAL A 246 13.53 2.72 -11.60
C VAL A 246 12.83 1.89 -12.68
N LYS A 247 13.43 1.72 -13.87
CA LYS A 247 12.85 1.01 -15.00
C LYS A 247 12.38 -0.41 -14.65
N THR A 248 13.21 -1.15 -13.91
CA THR A 248 12.86 -2.50 -13.47
C THR A 248 11.65 -2.52 -12.54
N LEU A 249 11.51 -1.53 -11.65
CA LEU A 249 10.35 -1.45 -10.76
C LEU A 249 9.07 -1.12 -11.52
N LEU A 250 9.15 -0.22 -12.50
CA LEU A 250 8.01 0.08 -13.37
C LEU A 250 7.60 -1.16 -14.17
N LEU A 251 8.56 -1.90 -14.73
CA LEU A 251 8.28 -3.15 -15.44
C LEU A 251 7.57 -4.17 -14.53
N ILE A 252 8.10 -4.41 -13.33
CA ILE A 252 7.48 -5.30 -12.34
C ILE A 252 6.06 -4.83 -12.01
N ALA A 253 5.88 -3.53 -11.76
CA ALA A 253 4.58 -2.94 -11.45
C ALA A 253 3.56 -3.20 -12.57
N PHE A 254 3.89 -2.86 -13.82
CA PHE A 254 2.98 -3.06 -14.95
C PHE A 254 2.67 -4.53 -15.17
N THR A 255 3.69 -5.40 -15.17
CA THR A 255 3.48 -6.84 -15.36
C THR A 255 2.56 -7.41 -14.28
N PHE A 256 2.78 -7.07 -13.01
CA PHE A 256 2.02 -7.67 -11.92
C PHE A 256 0.60 -7.10 -11.81
N ILE A 257 0.42 -5.81 -12.13
CA ILE A 257 -0.91 -5.21 -12.21
C ILE A 257 -1.71 -5.85 -13.36
N ILE A 258 -1.11 -6.01 -14.55
CA ILE A 258 -1.78 -6.67 -15.69
C ILE A 258 -2.13 -8.13 -15.34
N LEU A 259 -1.19 -8.86 -14.72
CA LEU A 259 -1.43 -10.23 -14.27
C LEU A 259 -2.56 -10.30 -13.25
N ASP A 260 -2.70 -9.33 -12.34
CA ASP A 260 -3.84 -9.25 -11.43
C ASP A 260 -5.16 -9.19 -12.18
N PHE A 261 -5.30 -8.31 -13.19
CA PHE A 261 -6.53 -8.23 -13.99
C PHE A 261 -6.85 -9.57 -14.69
N ILE A 262 -5.85 -10.20 -15.30
CA ILE A 262 -6.02 -11.46 -16.04
C ILE A 262 -6.42 -12.59 -15.07
N LEU A 263 -5.68 -12.75 -13.97
CA LEU A 263 -5.93 -13.81 -13.01
C LEU A 263 -7.23 -13.59 -12.25
N LYS A 264 -7.58 -12.34 -11.91
CA LYS A 264 -8.86 -12.04 -11.26
C LYS A 264 -10.04 -12.37 -12.18
N ALA A 265 -9.96 -12.00 -13.46
CA ALA A 265 -11.01 -12.30 -14.44
C ALA A 265 -11.21 -13.80 -14.71
N THR A 266 -10.19 -14.64 -14.48
CA THR A 266 -10.20 -16.05 -14.88
C THR A 266 -10.28 -17.00 -13.69
N VAL A 267 -9.51 -16.74 -12.64
CA VAL A 267 -9.29 -17.66 -11.52
C VAL A 267 -10.25 -17.41 -10.36
N ALA A 268 -10.77 -16.20 -10.20
CA ALA A 268 -11.64 -15.85 -9.07
C ALA A 268 -12.87 -16.77 -8.99
N ASN A 269 -13.67 -16.85 -10.07
CA ASN A 269 -14.86 -17.71 -10.09
C ASN A 269 -14.56 -19.18 -10.38
N MET A 270 -13.47 -19.47 -11.11
CA MET A 270 -13.13 -20.84 -11.50
C MET A 270 -12.53 -21.65 -10.36
N ILE A 271 -11.76 -21.02 -9.47
CA ILE A 271 -10.99 -21.71 -8.42
C ILE A 271 -11.35 -21.19 -7.03
N TYR A 272 -11.24 -19.88 -6.78
CA TYR A 272 -11.37 -19.35 -5.42
C TYR A 272 -12.80 -19.43 -4.89
N GLN A 273 -13.78 -18.99 -5.67
CA GLN A 273 -15.17 -19.01 -5.25
C GLN A 273 -15.68 -20.41 -4.83
N PRO A 274 -15.54 -21.48 -5.65
CA PRO A 274 -16.07 -22.79 -5.26
C PRO A 274 -15.32 -23.40 -4.06
N ILE A 275 -14.01 -23.15 -3.94
CA ILE A 275 -13.22 -23.58 -2.78
C ILE A 275 -13.71 -22.88 -1.51
N LEU A 276 -13.88 -21.56 -1.53
CA LEU A 276 -14.35 -20.81 -0.36
C LEU A 276 -15.80 -21.19 -0.01
N ASN A 277 -16.69 -21.29 -1.01
CA ASN A 277 -18.09 -21.66 -0.81
C ASN A 277 -18.24 -23.03 -0.14
N SER A 278 -17.42 -24.01 -0.53
CA SER A 278 -17.47 -25.36 0.04
C SER A 278 -16.88 -25.48 1.45
N ASN A 279 -16.06 -24.51 1.89
CA ASN A 279 -15.33 -24.58 3.17
C ASN A 279 -15.79 -23.56 4.22
N VAL A 280 -16.71 -22.64 3.87
CA VAL A 280 -17.21 -21.57 4.73
C VAL A 280 -18.70 -21.76 5.00
N ILE A 281 -19.12 -21.52 6.23
CA ILE A 281 -20.52 -21.37 6.65
C ILE A 281 -20.92 -19.93 6.31
N ILE A 282 -21.62 -19.75 5.19
CA ILE A 282 -22.05 -18.44 4.74
C ILE A 282 -23.19 -17.95 5.66
N PRO A 283 -23.03 -16.79 6.34
CA PRO A 283 -24.06 -16.20 7.19
C PRO A 283 -25.25 -15.67 6.39
#